data_AF-A0AAV4YXD9-F1
#
_entry.id   AF-A0AAV4YXD9-F1
#
_cell.length_a   1.000
_cell.length_b   1.000
_cell.length_c   1.000
_cell.angle_alpha   90.00
_cell.angle_beta   90.00
_cell.angle_gamma   90.00
#
_symmetry.space_group_name_H-M   'P 1'
#
loop_
_entity.id
_entity.type
_entity.pdbx_description
1 polymer ?
#
loop_
_entity_poly.entity_id
_entity_poly.type
_entity_poly.pdbx_seq_one_letter_code
_entity_poly.pdbx_strand_id
1 'polypeptide(L)'
;MKQKKLIAEFQLNQQQFSLYLIEYEFILELKRHFRVTRTSPKQNAWLAFADQATYEDVNAGIDAFQVMRLTRQHLVNYLTRHSLPYFYFHAATARKAKIYPRFVRQLLLQLPNYQHCAEHNSFYFYQSETTQT
;
A
#
# COMPACT_ATOMS: atom_id res chain seq x y z
N MET A 1 2.95 -1.66 -22.73
CA MET A 1 2.39 -2.08 -21.43
C MET A 1 3.51 -2.04 -20.40
N LYS A 2 3.32 -1.38 -19.25
CA LYS A 2 4.35 -1.31 -18.19
C LYS A 2 4.52 -2.70 -17.55
N GLN A 3 5.75 -3.11 -17.28
CA GLN A 3 6.03 -4.42 -16.68
C GLN A 3 5.57 -4.42 -15.21
N LYS A 4 4.57 -5.25 -14.88
CA LYS A 4 4.09 -5.47 -13.51
C LYS A 4 4.88 -6.62 -12.88
N LYS A 5 5.81 -6.31 -11.98
CA LYS A 5 6.63 -7.29 -11.26
C LYS A 5 5.99 -7.62 -9.91
N LEU A 6 5.69 -8.89 -9.65
CA LEU A 6 5.26 -9.34 -8.33
C LEU A 6 6.46 -9.34 -7.37
N ILE A 7 6.29 -8.70 -6.21
CA ILE A 7 7.32 -8.55 -5.18
C ILE A 7 7.06 -9.50 -4.02
N ALA A 8 5.82 -9.56 -3.57
CA ALA A 8 5.42 -10.43 -2.47
C ALA A 8 3.91 -10.71 -2.53
N GLU A 9 3.52 -11.84 -1.96
CA GLU A 9 2.13 -12.13 -1.62
C GLU A 9 2.07 -12.53 -0.15
N PHE A 10 1.02 -12.10 0.54
CA PHE A 10 0.77 -12.47 1.92
C PHE A 10 -0.71 -12.52 2.22
N GLN A 11 -1.09 -13.24 3.28
CA GLN A 11 -2.47 -13.37 3.69
C GLN A 11 -2.70 -12.76 5.08
N LEU A 12 -3.86 -12.12 5.25
CA LEU A 12 -4.33 -11.62 6.54
C LEU A 12 -5.84 -11.85 6.61
N ASN A 13 -6.35 -12.49 7.66
CA ASN A 13 -7.79 -12.71 7.89
C ASN A 13 -8.54 -13.24 6.65
N GLN A 14 -8.02 -14.30 6.02
CA GLN A 14 -8.57 -14.94 4.80
C GLN A 14 -8.52 -14.07 3.53
N GLN A 15 -7.89 -12.91 3.59
CA GLN A 15 -7.67 -12.05 2.44
C GLN A 15 -6.23 -12.20 1.94
N GLN A 16 -6.07 -12.25 0.62
CA GLN A 16 -4.77 -12.31 -0.03
C GLN A 16 -4.39 -10.93 -0.55
N PHE A 17 -3.20 -10.47 -0.21
CA PHE A 17 -2.61 -9.23 -0.68
C PHE A 17 -1.44 -9.55 -1.59
N SER A 18 -1.30 -8.76 -2.65
CA SER A 18 -0.18 -8.85 -3.58
C SER A 18 0.48 -7.47 -3.68
N LEU A 19 1.80 -7.45 -3.47
CA LEU A 19 2.63 -6.25 -3.62
C LEU A 19 3.32 -6.32 -4.97
N TYR A 20 3.14 -5.29 -5.79
CA TYR A 20 3.73 -5.19 -7.11
C TYR A 20 4.65 -3.98 -7.21
N LEU A 21 5.60 -4.07 -8.13
CA LEU A 21 6.38 -2.95 -8.64
C LEU A 21 5.99 -2.75 -10.12
N ILE A 22 5.48 -1.57 -10.45
CA ILE A 22 5.21 -1.16 -11.82
C ILE A 22 6.10 0.05 -12.12
N GLU A 23 7.12 -0.16 -12.96
CA GLU A 23 8.23 0.78 -13.11
C GLU A 23 8.90 1.08 -11.75
N TYR A 24 8.53 2.19 -11.11
CA TYR A 24 9.06 2.66 -9.83
C TYR A 24 7.96 2.81 -8.77
N GLU A 25 6.72 2.46 -9.09
CA GLU A 25 5.61 2.52 -8.16
C GLU A 25 5.41 1.18 -7.45
N PHE A 26 5.40 1.21 -6.12
CA PHE A 26 4.95 0.07 -5.34
C PHE A 26 3.44 0.14 -5.11
N ILE A 27 2.74 -0.90 -5.54
CA ILE A 27 1.28 -0.99 -5.47
C ILE A 27 0.89 -2.20 -4.63
N LEU A 28 0.15 -1.95 -3.55
CA LEU A 28 -0.48 -2.99 -2.74
C LEU A 28 -1.92 -3.20 -3.21
N GLU A 29 -2.21 -4.42 -3.67
CA GLU A 29 -3.54 -4.84 -4.12
C GLU A 29 -4.12 -5.88 -3.18
N LEU A 30 -5.40 -5.74 -2.84
CA LEU A 30 -6.21 -6.79 -2.24
C LEU A 30 -6.76 -7.66 -3.36
N LYS A 31 -6.43 -8.95 -3.37
CA LYS A 31 -6.99 -9.93 -4.29
C LYS A 31 -8.44 -10.18 -3.89
N ARG A 32 -9.38 -9.64 -4.67
CA ARG A 32 -10.82 -9.86 -4.46
C ARG A 32 -11.14 -11.32 -4.70
N HIS A 33 -11.40 -12.07 -3.64
CA HIS A 33 -12.15 -13.31 -3.76
C HIS A 33 -13.62 -12.91 -3.97
N PHE A 34 -14.10 -12.92 -5.21
CA PHE A 34 -15.53 -12.79 -5.50
C PHE A 34 -16.28 -13.96 -4.84
N ARG A 35 -16.72 -13.79 -3.59
CA ARG A 35 -17.80 -14.58 -3.02
C ARG A 35 -19.08 -13.77 -3.17
N VAL A 36 -19.70 -13.91 -4.33
CA VAL A 36 -21.07 -13.43 -4.57
C VAL A 36 -21.97 -14.13 -3.56
N THR A 37 -22.25 -13.48 -2.44
CA THR A 37 -23.39 -13.81 -1.59
C THR A 37 -24.31 -12.61 -1.61
N ARG A 38 -25.18 -12.58 -2.64
CA ARG A 38 -26.36 -11.72 -2.68
C ARG A 38 -27.14 -11.96 -1.38
N THR A 39 -27.08 -11.00 -0.46
CA THR A 39 -28.07 -10.88 0.60
C THR A 39 -28.74 -9.52 0.46
N SER A 40 -30.07 -9.57 0.45
CA SER A 40 -31.00 -8.51 0.11
C SER A 40 -30.95 -7.31 1.09
N PRO A 41 -31.41 -6.13 0.67
CA PRO A 41 -31.26 -4.92 1.46
C PRO A 41 -32.29 -4.91 2.60
N LYS A 42 -31.81 -4.94 3.85
CA LYS A 42 -32.64 -4.56 5.00
C LYS A 42 -32.10 -3.27 5.60
N GLN A 43 -32.94 -2.24 5.47
CA GLN A 43 -33.14 -1.13 6.41
C GLN A 43 -31.87 -0.54 7.03
N ASN A 44 -31.27 0.42 6.32
CA ASN A 44 -30.62 1.64 6.86
C ASN A 44 -30.10 2.46 5.66
N ALA A 45 -31.04 3.00 4.88
CA ALA A 45 -30.79 3.78 3.66
C ALA A 45 -30.32 5.22 3.94
N TRP A 46 -29.57 5.44 5.02
CA TRP A 46 -29.17 6.79 5.48
C TRP A 46 -27.67 7.07 5.31
N LEU A 47 -26.89 6.09 4.85
CA LEU A 47 -25.46 6.23 4.59
C LEU A 47 -25.12 6.30 3.09
N ALA A 48 -26.13 6.47 2.25
CA ALA A 48 -25.98 6.78 0.83
C ALA A 48 -25.57 8.26 0.65
N PHE A 49 -24.38 8.64 1.14
CA PHE A 49 -23.80 9.95 0.86
C PHE A 49 -22.33 9.81 0.46
N ALA A 50 -22.14 9.88 -0.86
CA ALA A 50 -21.08 10.58 -1.57
C ALA A 50 -19.63 10.41 -1.06
N ASP A 51 -19.00 9.32 -1.47
CA ASP A 51 -17.71 9.33 -2.18
C ASP A 51 -17.38 7.86 -2.56
N GLN A 52 -17.85 7.47 -3.74
CA GLN A 52 -17.71 6.09 -4.24
C GLN A 52 -16.24 5.77 -4.58
N ALA A 53 -15.57 5.10 -3.65
CA ALA A 53 -14.53 4.11 -3.94
C ALA A 53 -14.90 2.79 -3.25
N THR A 54 -15.75 2.01 -3.93
CA THR A 54 -16.10 0.60 -3.67
C THR A 54 -16.34 0.20 -2.21
N TYR A 55 -17.61 0.24 -1.83
CA TYR A 55 -18.18 0.05 -0.48
C TYR A 55 -18.19 -1.41 0.06
N GLU A 56 -17.18 -2.23 -0.20
CA GLU A 56 -17.13 -3.61 0.36
C GLU A 56 -15.95 -3.86 1.33
N ASP A 57 -14.91 -3.02 1.31
CA ASP A 57 -13.72 -3.22 2.17
C ASP A 57 -13.92 -2.78 3.63
N VAL A 58 -15.05 -2.14 3.97
CA VAL A 58 -15.29 -1.58 5.32
C VAL A 58 -15.82 -2.64 6.30
N ASN A 59 -16.43 -3.74 5.81
CA ASN A 59 -17.02 -4.77 6.67
C ASN A 59 -16.17 -6.04 6.87
N ALA A 60 -14.97 -6.11 6.30
CA ALA A 60 -14.18 -7.34 6.30
C ALA A 60 -13.21 -7.52 7.49
N GLY A 61 -13.22 -6.62 8.49
CA GLY A 61 -12.39 -6.77 9.69
C GLY A 61 -10.87 -6.78 9.41
N ILE A 62 -10.44 -6.09 8.34
CA ILE A 62 -9.03 -6.04 7.93
C ILE A 62 -8.28 -5.10 8.87
N ASP A 63 -7.29 -5.63 9.57
CA ASP A 63 -6.36 -4.82 10.35
C ASP A 63 -5.37 -4.12 9.41
N ALA A 64 -5.71 -2.88 9.02
CA ALA A 64 -4.88 -2.05 8.15
C ALA A 64 -3.46 -1.83 8.71
N PHE A 65 -3.26 -1.83 10.03
CA PHE A 65 -1.92 -1.68 10.62
C PHE A 65 -1.08 -2.94 10.42
N GLN A 66 -1.68 -4.13 10.55
CA GLN A 66 -0.99 -5.38 10.25
C GLN A 66 -0.65 -5.49 8.76
N VAL A 67 -1.57 -5.11 7.87
CA VAL A 67 -1.30 -5.04 6.43
C VAL A 67 -0.07 -4.15 6.17
N MET A 68 -0.06 -2.92 6.69
CA MET A 68 1.06 -1.99 6.52
C MET A 68 2.37 -2.52 7.11
N ARG A 69 2.31 -3.24 8.24
CA ARG A 69 3.49 -3.87 8.87
C ARG A 69 4.08 -4.95 7.96
N LEU A 70 3.25 -5.85 7.43
CA LEU A 70 3.69 -6.91 6.52
C LEU A 70 4.22 -6.34 5.21
N THR A 71 3.51 -5.35 4.62
CA THR A 71 3.98 -4.65 3.43
C THR A 71 5.36 -4.04 3.64
N ARG A 72 5.60 -3.38 4.79
CA ARG A 72 6.93 -2.83 5.12
C ARG A 72 8.00 -3.90 5.18
N GLN A 73 7.74 -5.03 5.85
CA GLN A 73 8.70 -6.13 5.95
C GLN A 73 9.08 -6.67 4.56
N HIS A 74 8.10 -6.87 3.68
CA HIS A 74 8.35 -7.32 2.31
C HIS A 74 9.14 -6.29 1.49
N LEU A 75 8.81 -5.00 1.63
CA LEU A 75 9.54 -3.93 0.94
C LEU A 75 10.99 -3.84 1.37
N VAL A 76 11.27 -3.87 2.68
CA VAL A 76 12.64 -3.81 3.20
C VAL A 76 13.43 -5.04 2.74
N ASN A 77 12.84 -6.23 2.80
CA ASN A 77 13.48 -7.45 2.31
C ASN A 77 13.77 -7.42 0.81
N TYR A 78 12.90 -6.77 0.03
CA TYR A 78 13.10 -6.62 -1.41
C TYR A 78 14.17 -5.58 -1.72
N LEU A 79 14.08 -4.38 -1.14
CA LEU A 79 14.96 -3.24 -1.40
C LEU A 79 16.39 -3.45 -0.86
N THR A 80 16.57 -4.31 0.14
CA THR A 80 17.90 -4.75 0.60
C THR A 80 18.62 -5.65 -0.40
N ARG A 81 17.87 -6.42 -1.20
CA ARG A 81 18.43 -7.32 -2.24
C ARG A 81 18.46 -6.69 -3.63
N HIS A 82 17.54 -5.78 -3.88
CA HIS A 82 17.31 -5.13 -5.16
C HIS A 82 17.15 -3.63 -4.93
N SER A 83 18.25 -2.98 -4.59
CA SER A 83 18.26 -1.56 -4.27
C SER A 83 17.84 -0.75 -5.50
N LEU A 84 16.77 0.04 -5.36
CA LEU A 84 16.29 0.92 -6.42
C LEU A 84 16.85 2.33 -6.21
N PRO A 85 17.33 3.03 -7.24
CA PRO A 85 17.78 4.42 -7.10
C PRO A 85 16.65 5.34 -6.65
N TYR A 86 15.42 5.06 -7.10
CA TYR A 86 14.21 5.72 -6.63
C TYR A 86 13.01 4.77 -6.66
N PHE A 87 12.00 5.08 -5.84
CA PHE A 87 10.68 4.44 -5.88
C PHE A 87 9.63 5.33 -5.22
N TYR A 88 8.35 5.04 -5.41
CA TYR A 88 7.29 5.79 -4.75
C TYR A 88 6.03 4.96 -4.45
N PHE A 89 5.17 5.53 -3.61
CA PHE A 89 3.79 5.07 -3.43
C PHE A 89 2.83 6.21 -3.76
N HIS A 90 1.76 5.91 -4.49
CA HIS A 90 0.67 6.85 -4.68
C HIS A 90 -0.53 6.52 -3.79
N ALA A 91 -1.00 7.50 -3.03
CA ALA A 91 -2.21 7.40 -2.23
C ALA A 91 -3.44 7.83 -3.04
N ALA A 92 -3.97 6.90 -3.83
CA ALA A 92 -5.16 7.12 -4.66
C ALA A 92 -6.46 7.45 -3.89
N THR A 93 -6.45 7.36 -2.54
CA THR A 93 -7.60 7.71 -1.70
C THR A 93 -7.17 8.55 -0.51
N ALA A 94 -8.05 9.43 -0.04
CA ALA A 94 -7.82 10.26 1.15
C ALA A 94 -7.50 9.41 2.39
N ARG A 95 -8.08 8.20 2.49
CA ARG A 95 -7.78 7.25 3.57
C ARG A 95 -6.33 6.78 3.52
N LYS A 96 -5.82 6.39 2.33
CA LYS A 96 -4.41 6.02 2.15
C LYS A 96 -3.49 7.19 2.47
N ALA A 97 -3.85 8.40 2.02
CA ALA A 97 -3.07 9.62 2.25
C ALA A 97 -2.89 9.94 3.75
N LYS A 98 -3.88 9.60 4.60
CA LYS A 98 -3.77 9.76 6.07
C LYS A 98 -2.87 8.71 6.73
N ILE A 99 -2.75 7.51 6.16
CA ILE A 99 -1.98 6.40 6.75
C ILE A 99 -0.51 6.42 6.31
N TYR A 100 -0.27 6.79 5.05
CA TYR A 100 1.05 6.72 4.43
C TYR A 100 2.13 7.53 5.16
N PRO A 101 1.88 8.73 5.72
CA PRO A 101 2.90 9.46 6.47
C PRO A 101 3.50 8.65 7.63
N ARG A 102 2.68 7.90 8.38
CA ARG A 102 3.16 7.03 9.45
C ARG A 102 3.92 5.83 8.90
N PHE A 103 3.45 5.25 7.80
CA PHE A 103 4.10 4.15 7.12
C PHE A 103 5.49 4.54 6.59
N VAL A 104 5.60 5.68 5.91
CA VAL A 104 6.85 6.24 5.39
C VAL A 104 7.86 6.43 6.51
N ARG A 105 7.48 7.08 7.62
CA ARG A 105 8.38 7.29 8.77
C ARG A 105 8.96 5.96 9.26
N GLN A 106 8.12 4.93 9.38
CA GLN A 106 8.56 3.60 9.83
C GLN A 106 9.43 2.87 8.79
N LEU A 107 9.16 3.08 7.49
CA LEU A 107 9.95 2.51 6.41
C LEU A 107 11.36 3.12 6.36
N LEU A 108 11.48 4.44 6.52
CA LEU A 108 12.77 5.15 6.55
C LEU A 108 13.68 4.69 7.69
N LEU A 109 13.12 4.36 8.87
CA LEU A 109 13.90 3.79 9.97
C LEU A 109 14.61 2.47 9.60
N GLN A 110 14.08 1.75 8.61
CA GLN A 110 14.62 0.48 8.13
C GLN A 110 15.39 0.61 6.81
N LEU A 111 15.36 1.79 6.20
CA LEU A 111 16.00 2.12 4.92
C LEU A 111 16.81 3.41 5.06
N PRO A 112 17.88 3.42 5.88
CA PRO A 112 18.61 4.65 6.23
C PRO A 112 19.30 5.31 5.03
N ASN A 113 19.54 4.57 3.95
CA ASN A 113 20.16 5.09 2.73
C ASN A 113 19.16 5.78 1.79
N TYR A 114 17.90 5.93 2.22
CA TYR A 114 16.86 6.58 1.45
C TYR A 114 16.43 7.87 2.13
N GLN A 115 16.27 8.90 1.32
CA GLN A 115 15.55 10.12 1.68
C GLN A 115 14.13 10.07 1.11
N HIS A 116 13.28 10.99 1.57
CA HIS A 116 11.87 11.01 1.21
C HIS A 116 11.35 12.43 0.99
N CYS A 117 10.55 12.60 -0.06
CA CYS A 117 9.71 13.77 -0.27
C CYS A 117 8.27 13.35 -0.60
N ALA A 118 7.30 14.18 -0.26
CA ALA A 118 5.89 13.93 -0.58
C ALA A 118 5.30 15.09 -1.36
N GLU A 119 4.58 14.79 -2.42
CA GLU A 119 3.96 15.76 -3.32
C GLU A 119 2.68 15.15 -3.90
N HIS A 120 1.57 15.90 -3.90
CA HIS A 120 0.28 15.49 -4.51
C HIS A 120 -0.19 14.06 -4.16
N ASN A 121 -0.15 13.68 -2.87
CA ASN A 121 -0.48 12.33 -2.38
C ASN A 121 0.46 11.20 -2.85
N SER A 122 1.57 11.55 -3.50
CA SER A 122 2.66 10.64 -3.81
C SER A 122 3.79 10.80 -2.80
N PHE A 123 4.40 9.68 -2.43
CA PHE A 123 5.45 9.59 -1.43
C PHE A 123 6.68 8.98 -2.10
N TYR A 124 7.65 9.82 -2.43
CA TYR A 124 8.84 9.48 -3.20
C TYR A 124 10.00 9.15 -2.28
N PHE A 125 10.81 8.20 -2.72
CA PHE A 125 12.02 7.75 -2.04
C PHE A 125 13.16 7.76 -3.04
N TYR A 126 14.30 8.28 -2.63
CA TYR A 126 15.49 8.37 -3.45
C TYR A 126 16.70 7.98 -2.61
N GLN A 127 17.63 7.23 -3.19
CA GLN A 127 18.87 6.90 -2.50
C GLN A 127 19.66 8.18 -2.24
N SER A 128 20.04 8.40 -0.99
CA SER A 128 21.07 9.38 -0.69
C SER A 128 22.40 8.79 -1.14
N GLU A 129 23.07 9.44 -2.08
CA GLU A 129 24.51 9.25 -2.22
C GLU A 129 25.12 9.59 -0.86
N THR A 130 25.65 8.58 -0.18
CA THR A 130 26.49 8.82 0.98
C THR A 130 27.74 9.47 0.44
N THR A 131 27.75 10.81 0.40
CA THR A 131 28.98 11.57 0.30
C THR A 131 29.72 11.30 1.61
N GLN A 132 30.53 10.23 1.63
CA GLN A 132 31.56 10.06 2.63
C GLN A 132 32.48 11.28 2.50
N THR A 133 32.41 12.16 3.49
CA THR A 133 33.39 13.22 3.72
C THR A 133 34.37 12.72 4.77
#